data_AF-A0A0Q6WN05-F1
#
_entry.id   AF-A0A0Q6WN05-F1
#
_cell.length_a   1.000
_cell.length_b   1.000
_cell.length_c   1.000
_cell.angle_alpha   90.00
_cell.angle_beta   90.00
_cell.angle_gamma   90.00
#
_symmetry.space_group_name_H-M   'P 1'
#
loop_
_entity.id
_entity.type
_entity.pdbx_description
1 polymer ?
#
loop_
_entity_poly.entity_id
_entity_poly.type
_entity_poly.pdbx_seq_one_letter_code
_entity_poly.pdbx_strand_id
1 'polypeptide(L)'
;MLNRALSEPCTFALLQWPALVGLLALDQPGMLWLALRILLGLWLAAMLIASYTGGRGAGFGNAMLLQCGLVAAAWSMHPSAWAYAWLAAIPLLMLTAQRLRLRRTVLAA
;
A
#
# COMPACT_ATOMS: atom_id res chain seq x y z
N MET A 1 -2.58 -22.73 -3.58
CA MET A 1 -2.79 -22.07 -2.27
C MET A 1 -2.04 -20.74 -2.13
N LEU A 2 -0.83 -20.59 -2.67
CA LEU A 2 -0.05 -19.33 -2.68
C LEU A 2 -0.83 -18.11 -3.23
N ASN A 3 -1.64 -18.32 -4.26
CA ASN A 3 -2.47 -17.26 -4.88
C ASN A 3 -3.55 -16.67 -3.94
N ARG A 4 -3.95 -17.39 -2.89
CA ARG A 4 -4.93 -16.92 -1.90
C ARG A 4 -4.25 -16.08 -0.81
N ALA A 5 -3.01 -16.40 -0.43
CA ALA A 5 -2.24 -15.63 0.56
C ALA A 5 -1.88 -14.22 0.05
N LEU A 6 -1.60 -14.08 -1.26
CA LEU A 6 -1.43 -12.78 -1.93
C LEU A 6 -2.75 -12.00 -2.12
N SER A 7 -3.90 -12.62 -1.87
CA SER A 7 -5.23 -11.98 -1.98
C SER A 7 -5.61 -11.18 -0.72
N GLU A 8 -4.88 -11.36 0.37
CA GLU A 8 -5.07 -10.56 1.57
C GLU A 8 -4.42 -9.18 1.41
N PRO A 9 -5.17 -8.08 1.59
CA PRO A 9 -4.67 -6.72 1.43
C PRO A 9 -3.47 -6.43 2.34
N CYS A 10 -3.38 -7.10 3.49
CA CYS A 10 -2.23 -6.99 4.40
C CYS A 10 -0.94 -7.54 3.79
N THR A 11 -0.99 -8.70 3.13
CA THR A 11 0.17 -9.30 2.45
C THR A 11 0.60 -8.43 1.26
N PHE A 12 -0.37 -7.87 0.54
CA PHE A 12 -0.10 -6.96 -0.57
C PHE A 12 0.58 -5.67 -0.09
N ALA A 13 0.07 -5.08 0.99
CA ALA A 13 0.64 -3.90 1.62
C ALA A 13 2.08 -4.14 2.11
N LEU A 14 2.37 -5.30 2.71
CA LEU A 14 3.73 -5.65 3.16
C LEU A 14 4.75 -5.71 2.02
N LEU A 15 4.33 -6.11 0.81
CA LEU A 15 5.20 -6.15 -0.37
C LEU A 15 5.32 -4.79 -1.07
N GLN A 16 4.31 -3.93 -0.94
CA GLN A 16 4.21 -2.64 -1.61
C GLN A 16 4.88 -1.51 -0.81
N TRP A 17 4.80 -1.55 0.51
CA TRP A 17 5.23 -0.45 1.37
C TRP A 17 6.73 -0.25 1.54
N PRO A 18 7.58 -1.29 1.59
CA PRO A 18 9.03 -1.07 1.63
C PRO A 18 9.50 -0.24 0.43
N ALA A 19 8.88 -0.41 -0.74
CA ALA A 19 9.16 0.39 -1.92
C ALA A 19 8.69 1.84 -1.78
N LEU A 20 7.48 2.06 -1.26
CA LEU A 20 6.95 3.40 -1.02
C LEU A 20 7.77 4.18 0.02
N VAL A 21 8.08 3.56 1.16
CA VAL A 21 8.89 4.16 2.23
C VAL A 21 10.31 4.40 1.74
N GLY A 22 10.90 3.44 1.02
CA GLY A 22 12.20 3.60 0.40
C GLY A 22 12.24 4.82 -0.51
N LEU A 23 11.25 4.98 -1.40
CA LEU A 23 11.12 6.15 -2.28
C LEU A 23 11.05 7.48 -1.54
N LEU A 24 10.29 7.52 -0.44
CA LEU A 24 10.04 8.73 0.34
C LEU A 24 11.21 9.11 1.26
N ALA A 25 11.95 8.13 1.76
CA ALA A 25 13.04 8.32 2.73
C ALA A 25 14.44 8.38 2.09
N LEU A 26 14.62 7.80 0.90
CA LEU A 26 15.88 7.89 0.17
C LEU A 26 16.07 9.32 -0.35
N ASP A 27 16.92 10.10 0.31
CA ASP A 27 17.34 11.43 -0.17
C ASP A 27 18.87 11.57 -0.15
N GLN A 28 19.54 10.59 -0.76
CA GLN A 28 21.00 10.56 -0.87
C GLN A 28 21.43 10.85 -2.31
N PRO A 29 22.37 11.78 -2.54
CA PRO A 29 22.91 12.04 -3.88
C PRO A 29 23.83 10.88 -4.31
N GLY A 30 23.74 10.48 -5.58
CA GLY A 30 24.61 9.46 -6.18
C GLY A 30 23.90 8.55 -7.17
N MET A 31 24.65 8.01 -8.13
CA MET A 31 24.11 7.17 -9.21
C MET A 31 23.49 5.86 -8.71
N LEU A 32 24.06 5.26 -7.66
CA LEU A 32 23.54 4.05 -7.02
C LEU A 32 22.20 4.29 -6.33
N TRP A 33 22.08 5.42 -5.61
CA TRP A 33 20.83 5.80 -4.94
C TRP A 33 19.74 6.21 -5.93
N LEU A 34 20.10 6.83 -7.05
CA LEU A 34 19.19 7.11 -8.16
C LEU A 34 18.66 5.81 -8.78
N ALA A 35 19.55 4.86 -9.07
CA ALA A 35 19.15 3.55 -9.60
C ALA A 35 18.21 2.80 -8.65
N LEU A 36 18.47 2.88 -7.34
CA LEU A 36 17.61 2.29 -6.31
C LEU A 36 16.23 2.97 -6.25
N ARG A 37 16.18 4.30 -6.31
CA ARG A 37 14.91 5.06 -6.40
C ARG A 37 14.09 4.64 -7.63
N ILE A 38 14.73 4.48 -8.78
CA ILE A 38 14.07 4.03 -10.03
C ILE A 38 13.52 2.62 -9.85
N LEU A 39 14.32 1.70 -9.32
CA LEU A 39 13.90 0.31 -9.09
C LEU A 39 12.69 0.23 -8.13
N LEU A 40 12.72 1.00 -7.03
CA LEU A 40 11.62 1.07 -6.07
C LEU A 40 10.37 1.68 -6.72
N GLY A 41 10.51 2.68 -7.58
CA GLY A 41 9.41 3.27 -8.35
C GLY A 41 8.79 2.30 -9.34
N LEU A 42 9.61 1.56 -10.10
CA LEU A 42 9.11 0.51 -11.00
C LEU A 42 8.39 -0.60 -10.22
N TRP A 43 8.93 -1.00 -9.06
CA TRP A 43 8.29 -2.00 -8.22
C TRP A 43 6.94 -1.53 -7.70
N LEU A 44 6.86 -0.29 -7.22
CA LEU A 44 5.60 0.30 -6.75
C LEU A 44 4.56 0.39 -7.88
N ALA A 45 4.98 0.79 -9.08
CA ALA A 45 4.12 0.86 -10.25
C ALA A 45 3.62 -0.54 -10.66
N ALA A 46 4.51 -1.53 -10.69
CA ALA A 46 4.16 -2.91 -10.99
C ALA A 46 3.18 -3.49 -9.97
N MET A 47 3.36 -3.20 -8.68
CA MET A 47 2.42 -3.60 -7.62
C MET A 47 1.07 -2.88 -7.75
N LEU A 48 1.04 -1.59 -8.08
CA LEU A 48 -0.22 -0.91 -8.35
C LEU A 48 -0.95 -1.56 -9.53
N ILE A 49 -0.27 -1.84 -10.65
CA ILE A 49 -0.87 -2.54 -11.79
C ILE A 49 -1.34 -3.96 -11.39
N ALA A 50 -0.54 -4.68 -10.59
CA ALA A 50 -0.90 -5.99 -10.05
C ALA A 50 -2.14 -5.93 -9.14
N SER A 51 -2.41 -4.79 -8.48
CA SER A 51 -3.60 -4.60 -7.66
C SER A 51 -4.88 -4.43 -8.50
N TYR A 52 -4.78 -3.91 -9.71
CA TYR A 52 -5.91 -3.82 -10.65
C TYR A 52 -6.15 -5.12 -11.44
N THR A 53 -5.19 -6.05 -11.41
CA THR A 53 -5.25 -7.31 -12.17
C THR A 53 -5.48 -8.51 -11.22
N GLY A 54 -5.86 -9.67 -11.77
CA GLY A 54 -6.05 -10.90 -10.97
C GLY A 54 -7.44 -11.10 -10.32
N GLY A 55 -8.51 -10.56 -10.92
CA GLY A 55 -9.89 -10.89 -10.53
C GLY A 55 -10.41 -10.19 -9.26
N ARG A 56 -9.67 -9.22 -8.72
CA ARG A 56 -9.99 -8.48 -7.48
C ARG A 56 -10.89 -7.25 -7.72
N GLY A 57 -11.02 -6.85 -8.99
CA GLY A 57 -11.84 -5.72 -9.43
C GLY A 57 -11.19 -4.34 -9.16
N ALA A 58 -11.69 -3.32 -9.87
CA ALA A 58 -11.16 -1.95 -9.78
C ALA A 58 -11.25 -1.34 -8.37
N GLY A 59 -12.18 -1.81 -7.53
CA GLY A 59 -12.32 -1.35 -6.15
C GLY A 59 -11.10 -1.65 -5.28
N PHE A 60 -10.45 -2.82 -5.46
CA PHE A 60 -9.25 -3.18 -4.72
C PHE A 60 -8.06 -2.30 -5.12
N GLY A 61 -7.85 -2.13 -6.43
CA GLY A 61 -6.78 -1.29 -6.95
C GLY A 61 -6.94 0.17 -6.51
N ASN A 62 -8.16 0.72 -6.58
CA ASN A 62 -8.44 2.08 -6.10
C ASN A 62 -8.17 2.23 -4.60
N ALA A 63 -8.51 1.23 -3.79
CA ALA A 63 -8.23 1.27 -2.36
C ALA A 63 -6.72 1.25 -2.06
N MET A 64 -5.95 0.44 -2.78
CA MET A 64 -4.48 0.40 -2.67
C MET A 64 -3.83 1.71 -3.17
N LEU A 65 -4.33 2.28 -4.26
CA LEU A 65 -3.86 3.57 -4.77
C LEU A 65 -4.15 4.71 -3.80
N LEU A 66 -5.37 4.76 -3.25
CA LEU A 66 -5.74 5.73 -2.22
C LEU A 66 -4.85 5.58 -0.97
N GLN A 67 -4.59 4.34 -0.54
CA GLN A 67 -3.70 4.06 0.58
C GLN A 67 -2.28 4.57 0.34
N CYS A 68 -1.70 4.33 -0.85
CA CYS A 68 -0.40 4.91 -1.21
C CYS A 68 -0.43 6.44 -1.23
N GLY A 69 -1.49 7.03 -1.79
CA GLY A 69 -1.68 8.48 -1.82
C GLY A 69 -1.75 9.10 -0.43
N LEU A 70 -2.47 8.47 0.51
CA LEU A 70 -2.57 8.91 1.90
C LEU A 70 -1.23 8.83 2.63
N VAL A 71 -0.44 7.77 2.42
CA VAL A 71 0.91 7.65 3.00
C VAL A 71 1.83 8.74 2.42
N ALA A 72 1.81 8.94 1.11
CA ALA A 72 2.62 9.98 0.46
C ALA A 72 2.24 11.39 0.93
N ALA A 73 0.93 11.67 1.06
CA ALA A 73 0.43 12.94 1.59
C ALA A 73 0.79 13.15 3.07
N ALA A 74 0.69 12.11 3.90
CA ALA A 74 1.11 12.18 5.29
C ALA A 74 2.61 12.45 5.42
N TRP A 75 3.43 11.81 4.57
CA TRP A 75 4.87 12.03 4.55
C TRP A 75 5.25 13.45 4.12
N SER A 76 4.56 14.02 3.12
CA SER A 76 4.84 15.39 2.67
C SER A 76 4.44 16.46 3.69
N MET A 77 3.40 16.21 4.49
CA MET A 77 2.97 17.10 5.56
C MET A 77 3.86 17.01 6.80
N HIS A 78 4.30 15.80 7.16
CA HIS A 78 5.15 15.57 8.34
C HIS A 78 6.16 14.45 8.09
N PRO A 79 7.35 14.75 7.54
CA PRO A 79 8.45 13.80 7.38
C PRO A 79 9.13 13.53 8.74
N SER A 80 8.38 12.94 9.66
CA SER A 80 8.82 12.61 11.01
C SER A 80 8.52 11.15 11.32
N ALA A 81 9.12 10.60 12.39
CA ALA A 81 8.88 9.21 12.81
C ALA A 81 7.39 8.87 13.03
N TRP A 82 6.53 9.87 13.22
CA TRP A 82 5.08 9.71 13.27
C TRP A 82 4.44 9.20 11.97
N ALA A 83 5.09 9.40 10.81
CA ALA A 83 4.63 8.83 9.54
C ALA A 83 4.63 7.29 9.56
N TYR A 84 5.50 6.67 10.37
CA TYR A 84 5.49 5.21 10.60
C TYR A 84 4.29 4.74 11.43
N ALA A 85 3.76 5.58 12.32
CA ALA A 85 2.52 5.27 13.05
C ALA A 85 1.30 5.31 12.11
N TRP A 86 1.27 6.26 11.16
CA TRP A 86 0.25 6.30 10.11
C TRP A 86 0.32 5.11 9.16
N LEU A 87 1.54 4.63 8.85
CA LEU A 87 1.74 3.38 8.13
C LEU A 87 1.05 2.22 8.87
N ALA A 88 1.20 2.05 10.18
CA ALA A 88 0.49 0.99 10.92
C ALA A 88 -1.04 1.19 10.99
N ALA A 89 -1.52 2.44 11.03
CA ALA A 89 -2.94 2.76 11.19
C ALA A 89 -3.79 2.46 9.94
N ILE A 90 -3.29 2.74 8.73
CA ILE A 90 -4.06 2.57 7.49
C ILE A 90 -4.49 1.11 7.20
N PRO A 91 -3.66 0.06 7.36
CA PRO A 91 -4.08 -1.32 7.13
C PRO A 91 -5.03 -1.80 8.23
N LEU A 92 -4.89 -1.30 9.46
CA LEU A 92 -5.82 -1.56 10.56
C LEU A 92 -7.19 -0.94 10.25
N LEU A 93 -7.22 0.28 9.68
CA LEU A 93 -8.44 0.93 9.21
C LEU A 93 -9.06 0.19 8.02
N MET A 94 -8.26 -0.32 7.09
CA MET A 94 -8.76 -1.17 6.00
C MET A 94 -9.30 -2.51 6.51
N LEU A 95 -8.60 -3.17 7.43
CA LEU A 95 -9.05 -4.44 8.03
C LEU A 95 -10.36 -4.24 8.80
N THR A 96 -10.48 -3.17 9.58
CA THR A 96 -11.70 -2.82 10.30
C THR A 96 -12.84 -2.46 9.34
N ALA A 97 -12.59 -1.68 8.29
CA ALA A 97 -13.57 -1.36 7.26
C ALA A 97 -14.07 -2.61 6.50
N GLN A 98 -13.17 -3.54 6.17
CA GLN A 98 -13.54 -4.82 5.54
C GLN A 98 -14.38 -5.69 6.47
N ARG A 99 -14.01 -5.80 7.75
CA ARG A 99 -14.78 -6.52 8.76
C ARG A 99 -16.17 -5.89 8.98
N LEU A 100 -16.27 -4.57 8.98
CA LEU A 100 -17.54 -3.84 9.08
C LEU A 100 -18.45 -4.08 7.87
N ARG A 101 -17.89 -4.08 6.65
CA ARG A 101 -18.64 -4.42 5.43
C ARG A 101 -19.16 -5.85 5.44
N LEU A 102 -18.32 -6.82 5.81
CA LEU A 102 -18.70 -8.23 5.91
C LEU A 102 -19.80 -8.46 6.95
N ARG A 103 -19.72 -7.79 8.11
CA ARG A 103 -20.79 -7.84 9.12
C ARG A 103 -22.11 -7.26 8.59
N ARG A 104 -22.07 -6.14 7.86
CA ARG A 104 -23.29 -5.57 7.24
C ARG A 104 -23.91 -6.49 6.19
N THR A 105 -23.12 -7.15 5.37
CA THR A 105 -23.65 -8.07 4.34
C THR A 105 -24.25 -9.33 4.94
N VAL A 106 -23.71 -9.84 6.06
CA VAL A 106 -24.28 -10.99 6.78
C VAL A 106 -25.58 -10.63 7.50
N LEU A 107 -25.71 -9.40 8.00
CA LEU A 107 -26.94 -8.92 8.66
C LEU A 107 -28.06 -8.53 7.69
N ALA A 108 -27.75 -8.39 6.39
CA ALA A 108 -28.69 -8.03 5.34
C ALA A 108 -29.14 -9.23 4.47
N ALA A 109 -28.65 -10.43 4.78
CA ALA A 109 -29.03 -11.70 4.17
C ALA A 109 -29.97 -12.47 5.11
#